data_AF-A0A0M9E2U6-F1
#
_entry.id   AF-A0A0M9E2U6-F1
#
_cell.length_a   1.000
_cell.length_b   1.000
_cell.length_c   1.000
_cell.angle_alpha   90.00
_cell.angle_beta   90.00
_cell.angle_gamma   90.00
#
_symmetry.space_group_name_H-M   'P 1'
#
loop_
_entity.id
_entity.type
_entity.pdbx_description
1 polymer ?
#
loop_
_entity_poly.entity_id
_entity_poly.type
_entity_poly.pdbx_seq_one_letter_code
_entity_poly.pdbx_strand_id
1 'polypeptide(L)'
;MKLSLKSTKMFNRIFLLLSIMMIGGLSFIGHASATGTLSPIVGLYDANENQVVQKPNRLLLISSDIDNPNTKIDESILLQQVASNDTIAFVYDPKSETLEKLVMVIEKIMIEYGVLSFESIALATHGQPGGFCITDGQCLSLKTIYNPLLNNFWSNISQFSSNRIDLMGCFLGKNTALLSKLSQQTQRTITASTNITGSPEKNGDWFLEVGEIDLGKTYFSKELLTQVRTIELNP
;
A
#
# COMPACT_ATOMS: atom_id res chain seq x y z
N MET A 1 -12.02 1.89 65.10
CA MET A 1 -12.83 1.52 63.92
C MET A 1 -13.60 2.77 63.48
N LYS A 2 -13.59 3.08 62.17
CA LYS A 2 -13.98 4.35 61.50
C LYS A 2 -12.97 5.50 61.60
N LEU A 3 -12.14 5.60 60.56
CA LEU A 3 -11.60 6.88 60.09
C LEU A 3 -11.97 7.01 58.60
N SER A 4 -12.77 8.03 58.34
CA SER A 4 -13.26 8.47 57.03
C SER A 4 -12.29 9.51 56.50
N LEU A 5 -11.77 9.32 55.28
CA LEU A 5 -11.08 10.37 54.53
C LEU A 5 -11.64 10.40 53.10
N LYS A 6 -12.43 11.46 52.83
CA LYS A 6 -12.69 11.97 51.48
C LYS A 6 -11.39 12.55 50.95
N SER A 7 -11.05 12.28 49.69
CA SER A 7 -10.12 13.12 48.94
C SER A 7 -10.56 13.24 47.48
N THR A 8 -10.40 14.46 47.00
CA THR A 8 -11.06 15.15 45.89
C THR A 8 -10.33 14.97 44.56
N LYS A 9 -11.13 14.96 43.48
CA LYS A 9 -10.69 15.21 42.10
C LYS A 9 -10.10 16.61 41.98
N MET A 10 -8.93 16.75 41.35
CA MET A 10 -8.60 17.79 40.35
C MET A 10 -7.11 17.75 40.03
N PHE A 11 -6.75 17.45 38.79
CA PHE A 11 -5.55 17.97 38.09
C PHE A 11 -5.73 17.68 36.60
N ASN A 12 -5.22 18.44 35.64
CA ASN A 12 -5.06 19.87 35.43
C ASN A 12 -4.75 19.95 33.93
N ARG A 13 -5.45 20.76 33.15
CA ARG A 13 -5.26 20.83 31.69
C ARG A 13 -3.95 21.56 31.41
N ILE A 14 -2.98 20.87 30.78
CA ILE A 14 -1.75 21.48 30.28
C ILE A 14 -2.08 22.19 28.96
N PHE A 15 -1.95 23.52 28.96
CA PHE A 15 -1.92 24.35 27.75
C PHE A 15 -0.48 24.38 27.23
N LEU A 16 -0.29 23.98 25.97
CA LEU A 16 0.98 24.05 25.26
C LEU A 16 1.09 25.41 24.56
N LEU A 17 2.09 26.22 24.94
CA LEU A 17 2.50 27.43 24.22
C LEU A 17 3.53 27.02 23.16
N LEU A 18 3.20 27.24 21.88
CA LEU A 18 4.16 27.11 20.77
C LEU A 18 4.73 28.49 20.45
N SER A 19 6.02 28.67 20.69
CA SER A 19 6.79 29.84 20.29
C SER A 19 7.24 29.68 18.83
N ILE A 20 6.87 30.64 17.99
CA ILE A 20 7.36 30.77 16.60
C ILE A 20 8.75 31.42 16.65
N MET A 21 9.78 30.70 16.22
CA MET A 21 11.05 31.31 15.79
C MET A 21 11.18 31.18 14.27
N MET A 22 11.14 32.34 13.62
CA MET A 22 11.62 32.56 12.26
C MET A 22 13.15 32.56 12.27
N ILE A 23 13.78 31.69 11.49
CA ILE A 23 15.17 31.85 11.04
C ILE A 23 15.21 31.54 9.55
N GLY A 24 15.83 32.45 8.81
CA GLY A 24 15.74 32.57 7.36
C GLY A 24 16.66 31.67 6.54
N GLY A 25 16.33 31.66 5.24
CA GLY A 25 17.28 31.81 4.14
C GLY A 25 18.30 30.71 3.91
N LEU A 26 17.93 29.71 3.11
CA LEU A 26 18.85 29.04 2.19
C LEU A 26 18.06 28.55 0.98
N SER A 27 18.41 29.06 -0.20
CA SER A 27 17.89 28.63 -1.50
C SER A 27 18.45 27.25 -1.83
N PHE A 28 17.63 26.21 -1.69
CA PHE A 28 17.92 24.87 -2.20
C PHE A 28 17.16 24.64 -3.52
N ILE A 29 17.89 24.11 -4.49
CA ILE A 29 17.40 23.65 -5.80
C ILE A 29 16.38 22.53 -5.54
N GLY A 30 15.12 22.78 -5.93
CA GLY A 30 13.99 21.90 -5.64
C GLY A 30 14.09 20.57 -6.36
N HIS A 31 14.33 19.50 -5.60
CA HIS A 31 13.77 18.19 -5.91
C HIS A 31 12.40 18.13 -5.22
N ALA A 32 11.34 17.93 -6.01
CA ALA A 32 10.00 17.75 -5.50
C ALA A 32 9.97 16.46 -4.67
N SER A 33 10.03 16.60 -3.35
CA SER A 33 9.71 15.53 -2.42
C SER A 33 8.20 15.33 -2.49
N ALA A 34 7.76 14.21 -3.07
CA ALA A 34 6.36 13.83 -3.06
C ALA A 34 5.98 13.43 -1.63
N THR A 35 5.61 14.41 -0.81
CA THR A 35 4.91 14.14 0.44
C THR A 35 3.53 13.63 0.05
N GLY A 36 3.32 12.31 0.12
CA GLY A 36 2.02 11.69 -0.06
C GLY A 36 1.01 12.36 0.87
N THR A 37 0.13 13.17 0.29
CA THR A 37 -0.95 13.81 1.02
C THR A 37 -2.12 12.83 0.99
N LEU A 38 -2.52 12.35 2.17
CA LEU A 38 -3.79 11.65 2.32
C LEU A 38 -4.88 12.67 1.93
N SER A 39 -5.54 12.43 0.80
CA SER A 39 -6.66 13.28 0.39
C SER A 39 -7.79 13.09 1.41
N PRO A 40 -8.31 14.17 2.02
CA PRO A 40 -9.46 14.04 2.89
C PRO A 40 -10.64 13.58 2.05
N ILE A 41 -11.24 12.45 2.42
CA ILE A 41 -12.52 12.00 1.88
C ILE A 41 -13.56 13.06 2.26
N VAL A 42 -13.90 13.96 1.34
CA VAL A 42 -15.00 14.91 1.50
C VAL A 42 -16.30 14.14 1.27
N GLY A 43 -16.74 13.42 2.30
CA GLY A 43 -18.09 12.87 2.38
C GLY A 43 -19.06 13.99 2.73
N LEU A 44 -19.94 14.35 1.79
CA LEU A 44 -21.12 15.16 2.05
C LEU A 44 -22.00 14.41 3.06
N TYR A 45 -22.23 15.03 4.22
CA TYR A 45 -23.06 14.48 5.28
C TYR A 45 -24.53 14.53 4.84
N ASP A 46 -25.07 13.40 4.40
CA ASP A 46 -26.51 13.15 4.41
C ASP A 46 -26.89 12.56 5.77
N ALA A 47 -27.68 13.30 6.55
CA ALA A 47 -28.00 13.00 7.94
C ALA A 47 -29.11 11.94 8.10
N ASN A 48 -29.18 10.95 7.20
CA ASN A 48 -30.19 9.90 7.25
C ASN A 48 -29.56 8.50 7.24
N GLU A 49 -29.87 7.77 8.31
CA GLU A 49 -29.99 6.30 8.38
C GLU A 49 -28.70 5.45 8.34
N ASN A 50 -28.28 4.99 9.53
CA ASN A 50 -27.60 3.70 9.80
C ASN A 50 -26.67 3.12 8.73
N GLN A 51 -25.82 3.94 8.11
CA GLN A 51 -24.74 3.43 7.26
C GLN A 51 -23.69 2.81 8.20
N VAL A 52 -23.69 1.48 8.30
CA VAL A 52 -22.58 0.73 8.87
C VAL A 52 -21.36 1.14 8.06
N VAL A 53 -20.45 1.91 8.67
CA VAL A 53 -19.19 2.29 8.03
C VAL A 53 -18.44 1.00 7.74
N GLN A 54 -18.48 0.57 6.47
CA GLN A 54 -17.78 -0.62 6.03
C GLN A 54 -16.29 -0.34 6.16
N LYS A 55 -15.62 -1.10 7.02
CA LYS A 55 -14.17 -1.03 7.13
C LYS A 55 -13.56 -1.61 5.85
N PRO A 56 -12.53 -0.97 5.28
CA PRO A 56 -11.86 -1.50 4.11
C PRO A 56 -11.20 -2.84 4.46
N ASN A 57 -11.37 -3.81 3.59
CA ASN A 57 -10.85 -5.15 3.78
C ASN A 57 -9.52 -5.38 3.03
N ARG A 58 -9.08 -4.43 2.20
CA ARG A 58 -7.87 -4.56 1.38
C ARG A 58 -6.96 -3.34 1.46
N LEU A 59 -5.68 -3.60 1.27
CA LEU A 59 -4.65 -2.58 1.08
C LEU A 59 -3.93 -2.82 -0.24
N LEU A 60 -3.70 -1.75 -1.00
CA LEU A 60 -2.92 -1.73 -2.23
C LEU A 60 -1.79 -0.71 -2.08
N LEU A 61 -0.55 -1.19 -2.07
CA LEU A 61 0.65 -0.36 -2.09
C LEU A 61 1.11 -0.21 -3.54
N ILE A 62 1.23 1.03 -4.01
CA ILE A 62 1.52 1.35 -5.41
C ILE A 62 2.86 2.09 -5.45
N SER A 63 3.84 1.53 -6.14
CA SER A 63 5.09 2.24 -6.39
C SER A 63 4.85 3.41 -7.36
N SER A 64 5.36 4.59 -7.03
CA SER A 64 5.35 5.75 -7.94
C SER A 64 6.27 5.56 -9.15
N ASP A 65 7.12 4.53 -9.16
CA ASP A 65 7.86 4.17 -10.37
C ASP A 65 6.95 3.53 -11.43
N ILE A 66 5.70 3.15 -11.09
CA ILE A 66 4.64 2.86 -12.07
C ILE A 66 4.22 4.17 -12.71
N ASP A 67 5.08 4.66 -13.59
CA ASP A 67 4.83 5.83 -14.42
C ASP A 67 5.21 5.49 -15.86
N ASN A 68 4.42 6.03 -16.79
CA ASN A 68 4.70 5.91 -18.21
C ASN A 68 5.32 7.22 -18.69
N PRO A 69 6.63 7.23 -19.00
CA PRO A 69 7.33 8.47 -19.36
C PRO A 69 6.82 9.09 -20.67
N ASN A 70 5.98 8.38 -21.42
CA ASN A 70 5.35 8.87 -22.65
C ASN A 70 4.01 9.57 -22.41
N THR A 71 3.54 9.62 -21.17
CA THR A 71 2.31 10.33 -20.80
C THR A 71 2.64 11.47 -19.82
N LYS A 72 1.72 12.43 -19.71
CA LYS A 72 1.80 13.49 -18.70
C LYS A 72 1.10 13.12 -17.40
N ILE A 73 0.54 11.91 -17.33
CA ILE A 73 -0.32 11.49 -16.23
C ILE A 73 0.48 10.50 -15.40
N ASP A 74 0.56 10.78 -14.10
CA ASP A 74 1.13 9.85 -13.14
C ASP A 74 0.22 8.61 -13.02
N GLU A 75 0.67 7.50 -13.58
CA GLU A 75 -0.09 6.26 -13.64
C GLU A 75 -0.31 5.63 -12.26
N SER A 76 0.61 5.85 -11.32
CA SER A 76 0.46 5.41 -9.93
C SER A 76 -0.71 6.12 -9.25
N ILE A 77 -0.89 7.42 -9.53
CA ILE A 77 -2.02 8.22 -9.05
C ILE A 77 -3.32 7.80 -9.72
N LEU A 78 -3.30 7.48 -11.02
CA LEU A 78 -4.49 6.92 -11.68
C LEU A 78 -4.92 5.60 -11.05
N LEU A 79 -3.99 4.67 -10.77
CA LEU A 79 -4.29 3.41 -10.09
C LEU A 79 -4.89 3.64 -8.71
N GLN A 80 -4.37 4.60 -7.96
CA GLN A 80 -4.91 4.98 -6.67
C GLN A 80 -6.36 5.48 -6.79
N GLN A 81 -6.65 6.34 -7.76
CA GLN A 81 -7.96 6.95 -7.96
C GLN A 81 -9.04 5.95 -8.38
N VAL A 82 -8.66 4.85 -9.02
CA VAL A 82 -9.61 3.81 -9.45
C VAL A 82 -9.76 2.68 -8.43
N ALA A 83 -9.14 2.78 -7.24
CA ALA A 83 -9.35 1.82 -6.16
C ALA A 83 -10.84 1.71 -5.78
N SER A 84 -11.28 0.51 -5.44
CA SER A 84 -12.64 0.26 -4.96
C SER A 84 -12.83 0.82 -3.54
N ASN A 85 -14.07 1.05 -3.12
CA ASN A 85 -14.39 1.53 -1.77
C ASN A 85 -13.95 0.58 -0.64
N ASP A 86 -13.68 -0.69 -0.95
CA ASP A 86 -13.19 -1.71 0.01
C ASP A 86 -11.66 -1.79 0.04
N THR A 87 -10.97 -0.95 -0.74
CA THR A 87 -9.51 -0.95 -0.89
C THR A 87 -8.94 0.41 -0.49
N ILE A 88 -8.03 0.40 0.47
CA ILE A 88 -7.15 1.56 0.69
C ILE A 88 -6.01 1.46 -0.32
N ALA A 89 -5.82 2.48 -1.15
CA ALA A 89 -4.68 2.56 -2.06
C ALA A 89 -3.68 3.64 -1.60
N PHE A 90 -2.42 3.25 -1.45
CA PHE A 90 -1.34 4.12 -0.99
C PHE A 90 -0.19 4.13 -2.01
N VAL A 91 0.09 5.31 -2.56
CA VAL A 91 1.24 5.53 -3.45
C VAL A 91 2.46 5.86 -2.63
N TYR A 92 3.59 5.22 -2.92
CA TYR A 92 4.87 5.45 -2.25
C TYR A 92 6.01 5.61 -3.26
N ASP A 93 7.03 6.38 -2.89
CA ASP A 93 8.23 6.55 -3.72
C ASP A 93 9.31 5.53 -3.34
N PRO A 94 9.60 4.53 -4.20
CA PRO A 94 10.57 3.49 -3.87
C PRO A 94 12.00 4.02 -3.67
N LYS A 95 12.33 5.24 -4.14
CA LYS A 95 13.66 5.85 -4.03
C LYS A 95 13.90 6.54 -2.69
N SER A 96 12.85 7.03 -2.03
CA SER A 96 12.94 7.74 -0.75
C SER A 96 12.42 6.92 0.45
N GLU A 97 11.67 5.85 0.18
CA GLU A 97 11.15 4.93 1.19
C GLU A 97 12.11 3.79 1.53
N THR A 98 11.96 3.26 2.75
CA THR A 98 12.59 2.00 3.18
C THR A 98 11.51 0.99 3.55
N LEU A 99 11.89 -0.29 3.61
CA LEU A 99 10.95 -1.35 4.02
C LEU A 99 10.35 -1.09 5.41
N GLU A 100 11.14 -0.58 6.35
CA GLU A 100 10.69 -0.23 7.71
C GLU A 100 9.70 0.94 7.69
N LYS A 101 9.95 1.95 6.86
CA LYS A 101 9.01 3.08 6.71
C LYS A 101 7.68 2.62 6.12
N LEU A 102 7.71 1.75 5.12
CA LEU A 102 6.49 1.16 4.57
C LEU A 102 5.69 0.39 5.62
N VAL A 103 6.35 -0.39 6.47
CA VAL A 103 5.68 -1.07 7.60
C VAL A 103 5.00 -0.06 8.53
N MET A 104 5.70 1.01 8.94
CA MET A 104 5.10 2.06 9.78
C MET A 104 3.92 2.77 9.10
N VAL A 105 3.96 2.93 7.77
CA VAL A 105 2.84 3.49 7.01
C VAL A 105 1.63 2.55 7.09
N ILE A 106 1.82 1.25 6.89
CA ILE A 106 0.73 0.26 6.98
C ILE A 106 0.10 0.29 8.37
N GLU A 107 0.91 0.31 9.43
CA GLU A 107 0.42 0.40 10.82
C GLU A 107 -0.41 1.67 11.06
N LYS A 108 0.04 2.81 10.54
CA LYS A 108 -0.71 4.08 10.62
C LYS A 108 -2.05 3.99 9.90
N ILE A 109 -2.07 3.41 8.70
CA ILE A 109 -3.31 3.18 7.93
C ILE A 109 -4.25 2.27 8.74
N MET A 110 -3.75 1.19 9.31
CA MET A 110 -4.55 0.27 10.13
C MET A 110 -5.18 0.97 11.34
N ILE A 111 -4.42 1.84 12.02
CA ILE A 111 -4.92 2.64 13.15
C ILE A 111 -5.99 3.64 12.68
N GLU A 112 -5.73 4.37 11.60
CA GLU A 112 -6.63 5.39 11.05
C GLU A 112 -8.00 4.80 10.67
N TYR A 113 -8.01 3.62 10.06
CA TYR A 113 -9.24 2.95 9.62
C TYR A 113 -9.79 1.94 10.64
N GLY A 114 -9.14 1.79 11.79
CA GLY A 114 -9.53 0.85 12.84
C GLY A 114 -9.55 -0.61 12.38
N VAL A 115 -8.61 -0.99 11.51
CA VAL A 115 -8.45 -2.34 10.93
C VAL A 115 -7.39 -3.12 11.71
N LEU A 116 -7.68 -4.37 12.09
CA LEU A 116 -6.72 -5.25 12.76
C LEU A 116 -5.89 -6.10 11.79
N SER A 117 -6.46 -6.40 10.63
CA SER A 117 -5.81 -7.10 9.51
C SER A 117 -6.66 -6.90 8.26
N PHE A 118 -6.03 -6.81 7.11
CA PHE A 118 -6.70 -6.88 5.81
C PHE A 118 -6.95 -8.35 5.42
N GLU A 119 -7.95 -8.61 4.60
CA GLU A 119 -8.11 -9.88 3.89
C GLU A 119 -6.91 -10.11 2.97
N SER A 120 -6.55 -9.09 2.19
CA SER A 120 -5.40 -9.13 1.29
C SER A 120 -4.63 -7.81 1.26
N ILE A 121 -3.31 -7.94 1.08
CA ILE A 121 -2.42 -6.81 0.82
C ILE A 121 -1.79 -7.03 -0.56
N ALA A 122 -1.96 -6.06 -1.44
CA ALA A 122 -1.34 -6.03 -2.75
C ALA A 122 -0.14 -5.07 -2.78
N LEU A 123 0.88 -5.46 -3.54
CA LEU A 123 2.00 -4.60 -3.91
C LEU A 123 2.04 -4.51 -5.43
N ALA A 124 1.97 -3.30 -5.97
CA ALA A 124 2.11 -3.02 -7.39
C ALA A 124 3.43 -2.30 -7.67
N THR A 125 4.25 -2.93 -8.51
CA THR A 125 5.52 -2.37 -9.01
C THR A 125 5.76 -2.85 -10.45
N HIS A 126 6.68 -2.22 -11.19
CA HIS A 126 7.13 -2.74 -12.50
C HIS A 126 7.82 -4.11 -12.42
N GLY A 127 8.14 -4.59 -11.21
CA GLY A 127 8.91 -5.82 -11.04
C GLY A 127 10.31 -5.73 -11.65
N GLN A 128 10.90 -6.88 -11.95
CA GLN A 128 12.11 -7.02 -12.78
C GLN A 128 12.23 -8.47 -13.26
N PRO A 129 13.04 -8.78 -14.28
CA PRO A 129 13.25 -10.16 -14.71
C PRO A 129 13.66 -11.09 -13.55
N GLY A 130 12.78 -12.03 -13.20
CA GLY A 130 13.01 -13.04 -12.16
C GLY A 130 12.86 -12.56 -10.71
N GLY A 131 12.36 -11.35 -10.48
CA GLY A 131 12.19 -10.80 -9.13
C GLY A 131 11.15 -9.69 -9.02
N PHE A 132 11.03 -9.13 -7.82
CA PHE A 132 10.05 -8.11 -7.49
C PHE A 132 10.68 -7.07 -6.56
N CYS A 133 10.88 -5.85 -7.04
CA CYS A 133 11.48 -4.77 -6.25
C CYS A 133 10.40 -4.00 -5.51
N ILE A 134 10.62 -3.73 -4.22
CA ILE A 134 9.69 -3.01 -3.34
C ILE A 134 10.21 -1.58 -3.14
N THR A 135 11.47 -1.42 -2.74
CA THR A 135 12.16 -0.13 -2.67
C THR A 135 13.50 -0.23 -3.40
N ASP A 136 14.21 0.88 -3.56
CA ASP A 136 15.52 0.88 -4.19
C ASP A 136 16.50 -0.07 -3.48
N GLY A 137 17.16 -0.92 -4.26
CA GLY A 137 18.02 -2.00 -3.79
C GLY A 137 17.34 -3.15 -3.04
N GLN A 138 16.03 -3.11 -2.80
CA GLN A 138 15.29 -4.14 -2.06
C GLN A 138 14.40 -4.94 -2.99
N CYS A 139 15.01 -5.92 -3.65
CA CYS A 139 14.32 -6.80 -4.58
C CYS A 139 14.24 -8.23 -4.09
N LEU A 140 13.03 -8.77 -4.09
CA LEU A 140 12.73 -10.15 -3.80
C LEU A 140 13.12 -11.03 -4.99
N SER A 141 13.89 -12.08 -4.71
CA SER A 141 14.30 -13.13 -5.63
C SER A 141 14.63 -14.39 -4.84
N LEU A 142 14.89 -15.52 -5.51
CA LEU A 142 15.34 -16.74 -4.83
C LEU A 142 16.65 -16.54 -4.05
N LYS A 143 17.50 -15.60 -4.47
CA LYS A 143 18.78 -15.30 -3.80
C LYS A 143 18.61 -14.41 -2.56
N THR A 144 17.61 -13.52 -2.59
CA THR A 144 17.43 -12.46 -1.60
C THR A 144 16.29 -12.73 -0.63
N ILE A 145 15.48 -13.78 -0.83
CA ILE A 145 14.34 -14.11 0.05
C ILE A 145 14.73 -14.29 1.52
N TYR A 146 15.95 -14.76 1.80
CA TYR A 146 16.47 -14.91 3.17
C TYR A 146 17.27 -13.69 3.66
N ASN A 147 17.31 -12.60 2.90
CA ASN A 147 17.88 -11.35 3.36
C ASN A 147 17.12 -10.88 4.61
N PRO A 148 17.80 -10.49 5.71
CA PRO A 148 17.13 -10.11 6.95
C PRO A 148 16.11 -8.97 6.80
N LEU A 149 16.38 -7.97 5.96
CA LEU A 149 15.49 -6.83 5.75
C LEU A 149 14.20 -7.27 5.05
N LEU A 150 14.33 -8.01 3.95
CA LEU A 150 13.16 -8.58 3.25
C LEU A 150 12.41 -9.58 4.13
N ASN A 151 13.13 -10.40 4.90
CA ASN A 151 12.50 -11.35 5.80
C ASN A 151 11.65 -10.66 6.87
N ASN A 152 12.21 -9.64 7.53
CA ASN A 152 11.49 -8.82 8.50
C ASN A 152 10.28 -8.12 7.86
N PHE A 153 10.45 -7.54 6.68
CA PHE A 153 9.36 -6.92 5.94
C PHE A 153 8.20 -7.91 5.70
N TRP A 154 8.48 -9.07 5.10
CA TRP A 154 7.45 -10.06 4.80
C TRP A 154 6.82 -10.68 6.05
N SER A 155 7.57 -10.80 7.15
CA SER A 155 7.03 -11.20 8.46
C SER A 155 6.05 -10.17 9.02
N ASN A 156 6.27 -8.87 8.79
CA ASN A 156 5.31 -7.83 9.16
C ASN A 156 4.09 -7.83 8.23
N ILE A 157 4.28 -7.92 6.92
CA ILE A 157 3.17 -8.00 5.95
C ILE A 157 2.26 -9.19 6.25
N SER A 158 2.81 -10.34 6.63
CA SER A 158 1.99 -11.51 6.97
C SER A 158 1.15 -11.31 8.23
N GLN A 159 1.56 -10.45 9.17
CA GLN A 159 0.74 -10.10 10.34
C GLN A 159 -0.40 -9.15 9.96
N PHE A 160 -0.21 -8.31 8.94
CA PHE A 160 -1.21 -7.35 8.47
C PHE A 160 -2.20 -7.94 7.46
N SER A 161 -1.88 -9.09 6.84
CA SER A 161 -2.78 -9.84 5.97
C SER A 161 -3.26 -11.12 6.65
N SER A 162 -4.55 -11.39 6.58
CA SER A 162 -5.16 -12.60 7.16
C SER A 162 -5.22 -13.77 6.18
N ASN A 163 -5.23 -13.52 4.86
CA ASN A 163 -5.40 -14.57 3.86
C ASN A 163 -4.28 -14.51 2.80
N ARG A 164 -4.16 -13.39 2.09
CA ARG A 164 -3.45 -13.35 0.81
C ARG A 164 -2.48 -12.16 0.68
N ILE A 165 -1.40 -12.37 -0.06
CA ILE A 165 -0.48 -11.33 -0.50
C ILE A 165 -0.44 -11.37 -2.03
N ASP A 166 -0.78 -10.25 -2.65
CA ASP A 166 -0.92 -10.15 -4.10
C ASP A 166 0.24 -9.35 -4.68
N LEU A 167 1.02 -9.97 -5.57
CA LEU A 167 2.18 -9.35 -6.18
C LEU A 167 1.84 -8.97 -7.62
N MET A 168 1.49 -7.70 -7.82
CA MET A 168 1.17 -7.13 -9.12
C MET A 168 2.47 -6.69 -9.80
N GLY A 169 3.05 -7.60 -10.57
CA GLY A 169 4.22 -7.36 -11.40
C GLY A 169 4.30 -8.42 -12.49
N CYS A 170 4.78 -8.02 -13.67
CA CYS A 170 4.77 -8.89 -14.84
C CYS A 170 5.59 -10.17 -14.62
N PHE A 171 5.06 -11.29 -15.10
CA PHE A 171 5.72 -12.60 -15.18
C PHE A 171 6.23 -13.24 -13.88
N LEU A 172 6.00 -12.64 -12.70
CA LEU A 172 6.49 -13.18 -11.43
C LEU A 172 5.91 -14.57 -11.10
N GLY A 173 4.69 -14.83 -11.56
CA GLY A 173 3.99 -16.13 -11.53
C GLY A 173 4.76 -17.28 -12.15
N LYS A 174 5.67 -17.00 -13.09
CA LYS A 174 6.53 -18.03 -13.71
C LYS A 174 7.59 -18.57 -12.74
N ASN A 175 7.91 -17.83 -11.66
CA ASN A 175 8.88 -18.25 -10.66
C ASN A 175 8.20 -18.96 -9.48
N THR A 176 7.63 -20.14 -9.75
CA THR A 176 6.87 -20.92 -8.75
C THR A 176 7.68 -21.27 -7.49
N ALA A 177 8.99 -21.48 -7.63
CA ALA A 177 9.88 -21.73 -6.50
C ALA A 177 9.97 -20.53 -5.56
N LEU A 178 10.02 -19.31 -6.10
CA LEU A 178 10.03 -18.07 -5.30
C LEU A 178 8.70 -17.90 -4.56
N LEU A 179 7.58 -18.06 -5.27
CA LEU A 179 6.24 -17.91 -4.68
C LEU A 179 5.99 -18.95 -3.59
N SER A 180 6.41 -20.20 -3.81
CA SER A 180 6.30 -21.27 -2.80
C SER A 180 7.09 -20.95 -1.54
N LYS A 181 8.33 -20.47 -1.68
CA LYS A 181 9.15 -20.05 -0.53
C LYS A 181 8.54 -18.85 0.21
N LEU A 182 8.04 -17.86 -0.52
CA LEU A 182 7.40 -16.70 0.08
C LEU A 182 6.12 -17.10 0.83
N SER A 183 5.32 -18.00 0.24
CA SER A 183 4.13 -18.56 0.89
C SER A 183 4.48 -19.31 2.16
N GLN A 184 5.53 -20.15 2.14
CA GLN A 184 6.02 -20.83 3.34
C GLN A 184 6.48 -19.86 4.42
N GLN A 185 7.20 -18.80 4.04
CA GLN A 185 7.71 -17.82 5.00
C GLN A 185 6.59 -16.99 5.64
N THR A 186 5.61 -16.57 4.84
CA THR A 186 4.51 -15.70 5.29
C THR A 186 3.34 -16.49 5.87
N GLN A 187 3.24 -17.79 5.59
CA GLN A 187 2.05 -18.60 5.84
C GLN A 187 0.79 -17.97 5.23
N ARG A 188 0.94 -17.33 4.05
CA ARG A 188 -0.14 -16.72 3.28
C ARG A 188 -0.18 -17.28 1.87
N THR A 189 -1.35 -17.20 1.26
CA THR A 189 -1.49 -17.45 -0.18
C THR A 189 -0.78 -16.32 -0.93
N ILE A 190 0.12 -16.68 -1.83
CA ILE A 190 0.81 -15.70 -2.70
C ILE A 190 0.21 -15.79 -4.09
N THR A 191 -0.18 -14.64 -4.63
CA THR A 191 -0.67 -14.56 -6.01
C THR A 191 0.21 -13.66 -6.85
N ALA A 192 0.28 -13.96 -8.14
CA ALA A 192 1.13 -13.26 -9.09
C ALA A 192 0.70 -13.53 -10.54
N SER A 193 1.09 -12.64 -11.45
CA SER A 193 0.82 -12.79 -12.87
C SER A 193 1.91 -13.61 -13.57
N THR A 194 1.49 -14.47 -14.49
CA THR A 194 2.33 -15.24 -15.42
C THR A 194 2.49 -14.54 -16.77
N ASN A 195 1.83 -13.41 -17.00
CA ASN A 195 1.84 -12.61 -18.22
C ASN A 195 2.12 -11.13 -17.90
N ILE A 196 1.71 -10.23 -18.79
CA ILE A 196 1.79 -8.78 -18.58
C ILE A 196 0.61 -8.37 -17.70
N THR A 197 0.86 -7.75 -16.55
CA THR A 197 -0.19 -7.14 -15.73
C THR A 197 -0.44 -5.71 -16.16
N GLY A 198 -1.69 -5.35 -16.43
CA GLY A 198 -2.04 -3.98 -16.77
C GLY A 198 -3.23 -3.86 -17.74
N SER A 199 -3.23 -2.75 -18.48
CA SER A 199 -4.28 -2.42 -19.44
C SER A 199 -4.24 -3.34 -20.69
N PRO A 200 -5.40 -3.77 -21.20
CA PRO A 200 -5.49 -4.54 -22.45
C PRO A 200 -4.85 -3.85 -23.65
N GLU A 201 -4.87 -2.52 -23.71
CA GLU A 201 -4.22 -1.71 -24.75
C GLU A 201 -2.70 -1.86 -24.77
N LYS A 202 -2.11 -2.38 -23.69
CA LYS A 202 -0.69 -2.72 -23.55
C LYS A 202 -0.43 -4.23 -23.62
N ASN A 203 -1.41 -5.01 -24.09
CA ASN A 203 -1.39 -6.47 -24.09
C ASN A 203 -1.33 -7.09 -22.68
N GLY A 204 -1.68 -6.31 -21.65
CA GLY A 204 -1.81 -6.81 -20.29
C GLY A 204 -3.23 -7.22 -19.94
N ASP A 205 -3.38 -7.85 -18.80
CA ASP A 205 -4.67 -8.00 -18.15
C ASP A 205 -4.57 -7.69 -16.65
N TRP A 206 -5.72 -7.46 -16.04
CA TRP A 206 -5.84 -7.24 -14.60
C TRP A 206 -6.11 -8.57 -13.89
N PHE A 207 -5.34 -9.62 -14.21
CA PHE A 207 -5.49 -10.96 -13.64
C PHE A 207 -4.16 -11.51 -13.10
N LEU A 208 -4.23 -12.22 -11.98
CA LEU A 208 -3.10 -12.96 -11.40
C LEU A 208 -3.40 -14.46 -11.56
N GLU A 209 -2.79 -15.11 -12.55
CA GLU A 209 -3.08 -16.53 -12.84
C GLU A 209 -2.68 -17.44 -11.69
N VAL A 210 -1.58 -17.14 -11.00
CA VAL A 210 -1.24 -17.85 -9.77
C VAL A 210 -2.20 -17.36 -8.69
N GLY A 211 -3.17 -18.19 -8.32
CA GLY A 211 -4.20 -17.87 -7.31
C GLY A 211 -5.52 -17.36 -7.88
N GLU A 212 -5.63 -17.24 -9.20
CA GLU A 212 -6.87 -16.95 -9.93
C GLU A 212 -7.61 -15.67 -9.48
N ILE A 213 -6.85 -14.58 -9.30
CA ILE A 213 -7.39 -13.30 -8.81
C ILE A 213 -7.66 -12.34 -9.95
N ASP A 214 -8.92 -11.92 -10.10
CA ASP A 214 -9.34 -10.80 -10.94
C ASP A 214 -9.13 -9.49 -10.17
N LEU A 215 -8.02 -8.79 -10.47
CA LEU A 215 -7.67 -7.52 -9.82
C LEU A 215 -8.72 -6.44 -10.08
N GLY A 216 -9.31 -6.45 -11.27
CA GLY A 216 -10.34 -5.48 -11.67
C GLY A 216 -11.62 -5.59 -10.86
N LYS A 217 -11.95 -6.78 -10.34
CA LYS A 217 -13.06 -6.98 -9.39
C LYS A 217 -12.64 -6.85 -7.93
N THR A 218 -11.38 -7.12 -7.62
CA THR A 218 -10.90 -7.26 -6.24
C THR A 218 -10.44 -5.94 -5.64
N TYR A 219 -9.66 -5.17 -6.40
CA TYR A 219 -9.00 -3.95 -5.91
C TYR A 219 -9.57 -2.67 -6.51
N PHE A 220 -10.15 -2.75 -7.71
CA PHE A 220 -10.52 -1.57 -8.48
C PHE A 220 -12.04 -1.42 -8.65
N SER A 221 -12.48 -0.17 -8.81
CA SER A 221 -13.80 0.12 -9.34
C SER A 221 -13.81 -0.26 -10.82
N LYS A 222 -14.58 -1.29 -11.17
CA LYS A 222 -14.68 -1.77 -12.56
C LYS A 222 -15.04 -0.66 -13.55
N GLU A 223 -15.88 0.28 -13.15
CA GLU A 223 -16.31 1.41 -13.98
C GLU A 223 -15.15 2.36 -14.24
N LEU A 224 -14.40 2.73 -13.20
CA LEU A 224 -13.27 3.65 -13.30
C LEU A 224 -12.06 3.01 -13.97
N LEU A 225 -11.84 1.71 -13.78
CA LEU A 225 -10.71 0.99 -14.35
C LEU A 225 -10.70 1.01 -15.88
N THR A 226 -11.87 1.11 -16.53
CA THR A 226 -11.98 1.25 -18.00
C THR A 226 -11.37 2.55 -18.55
N GLN A 227 -11.08 3.51 -17.68
CA GLN A 227 -10.43 4.78 -18.00
C GLN A 227 -8.90 4.66 -17.96
N VAL A 228 -8.37 3.58 -17.37
CA VAL A 228 -6.95 3.31 -17.22
C VAL A 228 -6.46 2.46 -18.42
N ARG A 229 -5.95 3.14 -19.45
CA ARG A 229 -5.60 2.51 -20.75
C ARG A 229 -4.12 2.46 -21.06
N THR A 230 -3.28 3.06 -20.21
CA THR A 230 -1.87 3.29 -20.54
C THR A 230 -0.92 2.46 -19.70
N ILE A 231 -1.43 1.85 -18.63
CA ILE A 231 -0.61 1.18 -17.61
C ILE A 231 -0.18 -0.20 -18.08
N GLU A 232 1.11 -0.45 -17.94
CA GLU A 232 1.76 -1.74 -18.09
C GLU A 232 2.78 -1.86 -16.96
N LEU A 233 2.73 -2.95 -16.18
CA LEU A 233 3.66 -3.17 -15.05
C LEU A 233 4.92 -3.93 -15.48
N ASN A 234 5.36 -3.74 -16.73
CA ASN A 234 6.46 -4.47 -17.34
C ASN A 234 7.80 -3.78 -17.05
N PRO A 235 8.85 -4.51 -16.64
CA PRO A 235 10.15 -3.92 -16.32
C PRO A 235 10.92 -3.36 -17.52
#